data_AF-A0A7W7WK59-F1
#
_entry.id   AF-A0A7W7WK59-F1
#
_cell.length_a   1.000
_cell.length_b   1.000
_cell.length_c   1.000
_cell.angle_alpha   90.00
_cell.angle_beta   90.00
_cell.angle_gamma   90.00
#
_symmetry.space_group_name_H-M   'P 1'
#
loop_
_entity.id
_entity.type
_entity.pdbx_description
1 polymer ?
#
loop_
_entity_poly.entity_id
_entity_poly.type
_entity_poly.pdbx_seq_one_letter_code
_entity_poly.pdbx_strand_id
1 'polypeptide(L)'
;MDLDWVRFGGAVRDARRSAGMSQLDLAEAAGVGRSAVQGIERGRSYDAPQLSHRVVAAALGWAPTSVESVLGGGDPSRVRAPSRPGTTTAPRSEADEFLDDLTERVKLALLGGTVVDSDVVELGDEDGDEPSEVVMIWKRGERPDMTPAQRRAQARKWAKLQAAAREIFAEDAQ
;
A
#
# COMPACT_ATOMS: atom_id res chain seq x y z
N MET A 1 -24.17 0.70 2.83
CA MET A 1 -23.84 2.04 2.32
C MET A 1 -23.09 1.83 1.02
N ASP A 2 -23.56 2.42 -0.08
CA ASP A 2 -22.94 2.24 -1.38
C ASP A 2 -21.69 3.14 -1.46
N LEU A 3 -20.53 2.55 -1.73
CA LEU A 3 -19.27 3.28 -1.87
C LEU A 3 -19.23 3.99 -3.23
N ASP A 4 -19.02 5.31 -3.25
CA ASP A 4 -18.99 6.11 -4.47
C ASP A 4 -17.59 6.10 -5.13
N TRP A 5 -17.30 5.00 -5.82
CA TRP A 5 -16.05 4.80 -6.56
C TRP A 5 -15.84 5.79 -7.70
N VAL A 6 -16.92 6.28 -8.32
CA VAL A 6 -16.85 7.24 -9.42
C VAL A 6 -16.38 8.59 -8.89
N ARG A 7 -16.92 9.03 -7.75
CA ARG A 7 -16.47 10.23 -7.05
C ARG A 7 -15.02 10.11 -6.62
N PHE A 8 -14.62 8.99 -6.01
CA PHE A 8 -13.23 8.77 -5.62
C PHE A 8 -12.27 8.86 -6.82
N GLY A 9 -12.59 8.17 -7.93
CA GLY A 9 -11.80 8.23 -9.14
C GLY A 9 -11.70 9.64 -9.74
N GLY A 10 -12.80 10.41 -9.71
CA GLY A 10 -12.83 11.81 -10.11
C GLY A 10 -11.92 12.68 -9.25
N ALA A 11 -12.03 12.58 -7.93
CA ALA A 11 -11.24 13.36 -6.98
C ALA A 11 -9.73 13.08 -7.13
N VAL A 12 -9.33 11.81 -7.30
CA VAL A 12 -7.93 11.42 -7.56
C VAL A 12 -7.42 12.05 -8.85
N ARG A 13 -8.21 11.98 -9.94
CA ARG A 13 -7.84 12.55 -11.24
C ARG A 13 -7.65 14.06 -11.16
N ASP A 14 -8.56 14.76 -10.48
CA ASP A 14 -8.54 16.22 -10.38
C ASP A 14 -7.38 16.69 -9.50
N ALA A 15 -7.10 16.00 -8.39
CA ALA A 15 -5.94 16.27 -7.56
C ALA A 15 -4.63 16.05 -8.32
N ARG A 16 -4.50 14.93 -9.05
CA ARG A 16 -3.33 14.66 -9.88
C ARG A 16 -3.10 15.75 -10.94
N ARG A 17 -4.15 16.13 -11.66
CA ARG A 17 -4.08 17.20 -12.68
C ARG A 17 -3.70 18.53 -12.07
N SER A 18 -4.24 18.86 -10.90
CA SER A 18 -3.91 20.08 -10.16
C SER A 18 -2.45 20.11 -9.69
N ALA A 19 -1.86 18.93 -9.44
CA ALA A 19 -0.44 18.77 -9.12
C ALA A 19 0.47 18.73 -10.37
N GLY A 20 -0.09 18.84 -11.59
CA GLY A 20 0.68 18.78 -12.84
C GLY A 20 1.24 17.39 -13.17
N MET A 21 0.81 16.34 -12.45
CA MET A 21 1.33 14.99 -12.60
C MET A 21 0.67 14.24 -13.76
N SER A 22 1.44 13.42 -14.47
CA SER A 22 0.92 12.39 -15.35
C SER A 22 0.41 11.17 -14.56
N GLN A 23 -0.39 10.29 -15.18
CA GLN A 23 -0.79 9.02 -14.52
C GLN A 23 0.41 8.14 -14.18
N LEU A 24 1.51 8.26 -14.93
CA LEU A 24 2.74 7.53 -14.64
C LEU A 24 3.44 8.14 -13.42
N ASP A 25 3.53 9.46 -13.34
CA ASP A 25 4.18 10.16 -12.22
C ASP A 25 3.48 9.86 -10.89
N LEU A 26 2.14 9.84 -10.90
CA LEU A 26 1.37 9.43 -9.71
C LEU A 26 1.58 7.95 -9.38
N ALA A 27 1.71 7.09 -10.38
CA ALA A 27 1.97 5.68 -10.15
C ALA A 27 3.36 5.45 -9.54
N GLU A 28 4.37 6.18 -10.03
CA GLU A 28 5.73 6.17 -9.49
C GLU A 28 5.76 6.72 -8.06
N ALA A 29 5.12 7.87 -7.81
CA ALA A 29 5.03 8.48 -6.48
C ALA A 29 4.31 7.58 -5.45
N ALA A 30 3.30 6.82 -5.90
CA ALA A 30 2.53 5.91 -5.04
C ALA A 30 3.08 4.48 -4.99
N GLY A 31 4.14 4.14 -5.75
CA GLY A 31 4.70 2.79 -5.80
C GLY A 31 3.76 1.73 -6.40
N VAL A 32 2.85 2.11 -7.30
CA VAL A 32 1.87 1.22 -7.93
C VAL A 32 2.02 1.16 -9.45
N GLY A 33 1.35 0.21 -10.11
CA GLY A 33 1.31 0.16 -11.58
C GLY A 33 0.44 1.27 -12.18
N ARG A 34 0.83 1.82 -13.34
CA ARG A 34 0.03 2.80 -14.10
C ARG A 34 -1.41 2.34 -14.37
N SER A 35 -1.63 1.05 -14.62
CA SER A 35 -2.96 0.48 -14.83
C SER A 35 -3.84 0.54 -13.57
N ALA A 36 -3.23 0.48 -12.37
CA ALA A 36 -3.95 0.64 -11.11
C ALA A 36 -4.48 2.07 -10.97
N VAL A 37 -3.62 3.08 -11.18
CA VAL A 37 -4.02 4.50 -11.22
C VAL A 37 -5.12 4.72 -12.26
N GLN A 38 -4.97 4.15 -13.44
CA GLN A 38 -5.97 4.26 -14.51
C GLN A 38 -7.32 3.62 -14.14
N GLY A 39 -7.32 2.49 -13.44
CA GLY A 39 -8.52 1.82 -12.95
C GLY A 39 -9.21 2.61 -11.84
N ILE A 40 -8.43 3.15 -10.91
CA ILE A 40 -8.90 4.04 -9.84
C ILE A 40 -9.55 5.28 -10.42
N GLU A 41 -8.87 5.99 -11.33
CA GLU A 41 -9.42 7.21 -11.94
C GLU A 41 -10.70 6.97 -12.73
N ARG A 42 -10.91 5.76 -13.28
CA ARG A 42 -12.15 5.40 -13.98
C ARG A 42 -13.30 5.08 -13.03
N GLY A 43 -13.06 5.01 -11.72
CA GLY A 43 -14.06 4.61 -10.74
C GLY A 43 -14.41 3.13 -10.85
N ARG A 44 -13.42 2.27 -11.14
CA ARG A 44 -13.63 0.82 -11.03
C ARG A 44 -14.17 0.51 -9.63
N SER A 45 -15.30 -0.20 -9.57
CA SER A 45 -15.93 -0.57 -8.31
C SER A 45 -15.20 -1.72 -7.64
N TYR A 46 -15.12 -1.66 -6.32
CA TYR A 46 -14.57 -2.70 -5.45
C TYR A 46 -15.50 -2.90 -4.25
N ASP A 47 -15.40 -4.06 -3.60
CA ASP A 47 -16.16 -4.34 -2.39
C ASP A 47 -15.68 -3.50 -1.20
N ALA A 48 -14.39 -3.12 -1.17
CA ALA A 48 -13.79 -2.31 -0.11
C ALA A 48 -12.54 -1.54 -0.58
N PRO A 49 -12.11 -0.48 0.16
CA PRO A 49 -10.85 0.23 -0.06
C PRO A 49 -9.62 -0.66 0.11
N GLN A 50 -8.94 -0.95 -0.99
CA GLN A 50 -7.65 -1.65 -1.01
C GLN A 50 -6.45 -0.72 -0.76
N LEU A 51 -5.29 -1.30 -0.42
CA LEU A 51 -4.02 -0.60 -0.19
C LEU A 51 -3.65 0.38 -1.32
N SER A 52 -3.89 0.01 -2.58
CA SER A 52 -3.64 0.86 -3.76
C SER A 52 -4.37 2.21 -3.70
N HIS A 53 -5.57 2.26 -3.14
CA HIS A 53 -6.32 3.51 -2.97
C HIS A 53 -5.68 4.40 -1.90
N ARG A 54 -5.20 3.79 -0.81
CA ARG A 54 -4.57 4.48 0.32
C ARG A 54 -3.22 5.08 -0.07
N VAL A 55 -2.36 4.33 -0.75
CA VAL A 55 -1.04 4.82 -1.19
C VAL A 55 -1.16 5.89 -2.29
N VAL A 56 -2.17 5.80 -3.17
CA VAL A 56 -2.48 6.85 -4.15
C VAL A 56 -2.98 8.13 -3.47
N ALA A 57 -3.86 8.02 -2.48
CA ALA A 57 -4.32 9.17 -1.70
C ALA A 57 -3.16 9.82 -0.93
N ALA A 58 -2.28 9.02 -0.31
CA ALA A 58 -1.10 9.52 0.38
C ALA A 58 -0.13 10.25 -0.56
N ALA A 59 0.12 9.72 -1.76
CA ALA A 59 0.94 10.37 -2.79
C ALA A 59 0.37 11.72 -3.26
N LEU A 60 -0.94 11.94 -3.12
CA LEU A 60 -1.61 13.22 -3.37
C LEU A 60 -1.64 14.14 -2.15
N GLY A 61 -0.99 13.75 -1.04
CA GLY A 61 -0.93 14.50 0.21
C GLY A 61 -2.25 14.49 0.99
N TRP A 62 -3.12 13.51 0.75
CA TRP A 62 -4.38 13.37 1.47
C TRP A 62 -4.17 12.71 2.83
N ALA A 63 -5.01 13.06 3.80
CA ALA A 63 -5.01 12.43 5.11
C ALA A 63 -5.48 10.96 5.01
N PRO A 64 -5.05 10.07 5.93
CA PRO A 64 -5.37 8.64 5.90
C PRO A 64 -6.87 8.31 5.80
N THR A 65 -7.74 9.15 6.40
CA THR A 65 -9.20 8.98 6.41
C THR A 65 -9.92 9.54 5.18
N SER A 66 -9.17 10.14 4.24
CA SER A 66 -9.77 10.79 3.06
C SER A 66 -10.36 9.81 2.08
N VAL A 67 -9.84 8.57 2.00
CA VAL A 67 -10.37 7.55 1.08
C VAL A 67 -11.81 7.22 1.47
N GLU A 68 -12.05 6.91 2.74
CA GLU A 68 -13.37 6.61 3.30
C GLU A 68 -14.29 7.83 3.23
N SER A 69 -13.75 9.03 3.52
CA SER A 69 -14.53 10.27 3.45
C SER A 69 -15.05 10.54 2.03
N VAL A 70 -14.21 10.37 1.00
CA VAL A 70 -14.60 10.60 -0.40
C VAL A 70 -15.55 9.52 -0.90
N LEU A 71 -15.31 8.25 -0.55
CA LEU A 71 -16.22 7.15 -0.89
C LEU A 71 -17.59 7.29 -0.21
N GLY A 72 -17.65 7.95 0.95
CA GLY A 72 -18.87 8.31 1.66
C GLY A 72 -19.56 9.57 1.12
N GLY A 73 -19.06 10.18 0.03
CA GLY A 73 -19.65 11.39 -0.57
C GLY A 73 -19.06 12.71 -0.08
N GLY A 74 -18.08 12.68 0.82
CA GLY A 74 -17.35 13.85 1.30
C GLY A 74 -16.23 14.31 0.36
N ASP A 75 -15.43 15.26 0.82
CA ASP A 75 -14.26 15.79 0.11
C ASP A 75 -12.95 15.27 0.72
N PRO A 76 -11.87 15.15 -0.08
CA PRO A 76 -10.57 14.75 0.45
C PRO A 76 -9.99 15.85 1.34
N SER A 77 -9.43 15.45 2.49
CA SER A 77 -8.72 16.38 3.38
C SER A 77 -7.21 16.24 3.15
N ARG A 78 -6.48 17.36 3.14
CA ARG A 78 -5.02 17.34 3.03
C ARG A 78 -4.39 17.20 4.41
N VAL A 79 -3.26 16.52 4.47
CA VAL A 79 -2.39 16.59 5.66
C VAL A 79 -1.98 18.05 5.83
N ARG A 80 -2.47 18.70 6.89
CA ARG A 80 -2.15 20.09 7.18
C ARG A 80 -0.66 20.15 7.51
N ALA A 81 0.14 20.76 6.64
CA ALA A 81 1.52 21.08 6.97
C ALA A 81 1.51 21.94 8.25
N PRO A 82 2.28 21.59 9.29
CA PRO A 82 2.43 22.47 10.44
C PRO A 82 3.07 23.77 9.95
N SER A 83 2.34 24.88 10.05
CA SER A 83 2.90 26.21 9.82
C SER A 83 4.08 26.40 10.77
N ARG A 84 5.30 26.60 10.23
CA ARG A 84 6.47 27.00 11.04
C ARG A 84 7.09 28.27 10.47
N PRO A 85 7.29 29.31 11.30
CA PRO A 85 8.50 30.11 11.23
C PRO A 85 9.58 29.43 12.09
N GLY A 86 10.75 29.18 11.51
CA GLY A 86 11.96 28.84 12.26
C GLY A 86 12.60 27.50 11.86
N THR A 87 13.84 27.60 11.39
CA THR A 87 14.79 26.53 11.09
C THR A 87 14.75 25.42 12.14
N THR A 88 14.33 24.22 11.74
CA THR A 88 14.51 22.99 12.52
C THR A 88 14.51 21.85 11.52
N THR A 89 15.55 21.01 11.61
CA THR A 89 15.69 19.66 11.04
C THR A 89 14.32 19.05 10.74
N ALA A 90 14.11 18.62 9.50
CA ALA A 90 12.87 17.97 9.10
C ALA A 90 12.52 16.88 10.13
N PRO A 91 11.29 16.85 10.67
CA PRO A 91 10.90 15.76 11.54
C PRO A 91 11.08 14.47 10.74
N ARG A 92 11.75 13.47 11.33
CA ARG A 92 11.76 12.11 10.79
C ARG A 92 10.31 11.71 10.55
N SER A 93 10.03 11.23 9.35
CA SER A 93 8.71 10.71 9.06
C SER A 93 8.48 9.44 9.87
N GLU A 94 7.23 9.08 10.13
CA GLU A 94 6.87 7.77 10.71
C GLU A 94 7.50 6.61 9.90
N ALA A 95 7.73 6.81 8.60
CA ALA A 95 8.46 5.86 7.76
C ALA A 95 9.96 5.78 8.08
N ASP A 96 10.61 6.88 8.46
CA ASP A 96 12.01 6.88 8.88
C ASP A 96 12.17 6.20 10.25
N GLU A 97 11.21 6.40 11.15
CA GLU A 97 11.17 5.73 12.46
C GLU A 97 10.89 4.22 12.30
N PHE A 98 9.95 3.86 11.42
CA PHE A 98 9.70 2.45 11.06
C PHE A 98 10.92 1.79 10.43
N LEU A 99 11.58 2.46 9.48
CA LEU A 99 12.80 1.93 8.86
C LEU A 99 13.91 1.76 9.89
N ASP A 100 14.03 2.64 10.88
CA ASP A 100 15.01 2.51 11.96
C ASP A 100 14.76 1.27 12.83
N ASP A 101 13.49 0.92 13.08
CA ASP A 101 13.06 -0.23 13.88
C ASP A 101 13.27 -1.59 13.18
N LEU A 102 13.43 -1.58 11.84
CA LEU A 102 13.74 -2.80 11.11
C LEU A 102 15.17 -3.30 11.40
N THR A 103 15.32 -4.61 11.51
CA THR A 103 16.65 -5.23 11.58
C THR A 103 17.46 -4.96 10.30
N GLU A 104 18.79 -4.87 10.42
CA GLU A 104 19.70 -4.68 9.28
C GLU A 104 19.49 -5.74 8.17
N ARG A 105 19.14 -6.96 8.55
CA ARG A 105 18.82 -8.03 7.61
C ARG A 105 17.59 -7.69 6.76
N VAL A 106 16.56 -7.11 7.36
CA VAL A 106 15.33 -6.72 6.66
C VAL A 106 15.61 -5.50 5.78
N LYS A 107 16.33 -4.48 6.28
CA LYS A 107 16.74 -3.32 5.49
C LYS A 107 17.49 -3.74 4.21
N LEU A 108 18.49 -4.62 4.34
CA LEU A 108 19.24 -5.15 3.19
C LEU A 108 18.36 -5.94 2.23
N ALA A 109 17.43 -6.75 2.74
CA ALA A 109 16.48 -7.47 1.90
C ALA A 109 15.53 -6.53 1.15
N LEU A 110 15.16 -5.38 1.74
CA LEU A 110 14.30 -4.37 1.13
C LEU A 110 15.00 -3.51 0.08
N LEU A 111 16.33 -3.36 0.13
CA LEU A 111 17.09 -2.58 -0.86
C LEU A 111 17.19 -3.20 -2.27
N GLY A 112 17.10 -4.53 -2.42
CA GLY A 112 17.37 -5.21 -3.71
C GLY A 112 16.15 -5.83 -4.43
N GLY A 113 15.97 -5.59 -5.73
CA GLY A 113 14.87 -6.17 -6.52
C GLY A 113 13.50 -5.49 -6.33
N THR A 114 12.49 -5.96 -7.07
CA THR A 114 11.15 -5.36 -7.10
C THR A 114 10.17 -6.16 -6.25
N VAL A 115 9.44 -5.51 -5.34
CA VAL A 115 8.31 -6.14 -4.65
C VAL A 115 7.26 -6.56 -5.67
N VAL A 116 6.90 -7.84 -5.67
CA VAL A 116 5.89 -8.41 -6.58
C VAL A 116 4.54 -8.53 -5.88
N ASP A 117 4.58 -8.97 -4.63
CA ASP A 117 3.38 -9.16 -3.82
C ASP A 117 3.75 -9.12 -2.33
N SER A 118 2.74 -8.93 -1.49
CA SER A 118 2.88 -8.92 -0.03
C SER A 118 1.61 -9.48 0.61
N ASP A 119 1.74 -10.07 1.78
CA ASP A 119 0.62 -10.56 2.58
C ASP A 119 0.84 -10.18 4.05
N VAL A 120 -0.24 -10.02 4.79
CA VAL A 120 -0.22 -9.79 6.24
C VAL A 120 -1.08 -10.87 6.85
N VAL A 121 -0.54 -11.56 7.85
CA VAL A 121 -1.23 -12.63 8.57
C VAL A 121 -1.18 -12.33 10.04
N GLU A 122 -2.33 -12.30 10.70
CA GLU A 122 -2.42 -12.16 12.15
C GLU A 122 -1.83 -13.41 12.80
N LEU A 123 -0.86 -13.23 13.71
CA LEU A 123 -0.52 -14.20 14.73
C LEU A 123 -1.60 -14.04 15.80
N GLY A 124 -2.49 -15.02 15.92
CA GLY A 124 -3.51 -15.00 16.96
C GLY A 124 -2.87 -14.85 18.35
N ASP A 125 -3.52 -14.07 19.21
CA ASP A 125 -3.18 -13.94 20.61
C ASP A 125 -4.44 -14.25 21.42
N GLU A 126 -4.43 -15.28 22.28
CA GLU A 126 -5.56 -15.55 23.19
C GLU A 126 -5.65 -14.53 24.34
N ASP A 127 -4.61 -13.70 24.59
CA ASP A 127 -4.49 -12.87 25.80
C ASP A 127 -3.89 -11.45 25.59
N GLY A 128 -3.76 -10.94 24.36
CA GLY A 128 -3.13 -9.63 24.07
C GLY A 128 -4.12 -8.52 23.67
N ASP A 129 -3.94 -7.30 24.19
CA ASP A 129 -4.74 -6.11 23.85
C ASP A 129 -4.52 -5.62 22.38
N GLU A 130 -3.47 -6.09 21.69
CA GLU A 130 -3.21 -5.81 20.27
C GLU A 130 -2.78 -7.09 19.54
N PRO A 131 -3.38 -7.43 18.38
CA PRO A 131 -3.05 -8.64 17.65
C PRO A 131 -1.66 -8.54 17.02
N SER A 132 -0.82 -9.52 17.29
CA SER A 132 0.47 -9.66 16.61
C SER A 132 0.25 -9.91 15.11
N GLU A 133 1.06 -9.31 14.23
CA GLU A 133 0.95 -9.51 12.78
C GLU A 133 2.30 -9.91 12.17
N VAL A 134 2.26 -10.80 11.18
CA VAL A 134 3.38 -11.17 10.34
C VAL A 134 3.18 -10.64 8.93
N VAL A 135 4.12 -9.81 8.51
CA VAL A 135 4.20 -9.29 7.14
C VAL A 135 5.14 -10.16 6.31
N MET A 136 4.62 -10.76 5.24
CA MET A 136 5.39 -11.52 4.26
C MET A 136 5.54 -10.70 2.98
N ILE A 137 6.77 -10.50 2.50
CA ILE A 137 7.06 -9.72 1.30
C ILE A 137 7.73 -10.61 0.25
N TRP A 138 7.09 -10.76 -0.91
CA TRP A 138 7.69 -11.42 -2.06
C TRP A 138 8.38 -10.40 -2.97
N LYS A 139 9.72 -10.52 -3.08
CA LYS A 139 10.53 -9.76 -4.03
C LYS A 139 10.98 -10.62 -5.20
N ARG A 140 10.98 -10.02 -6.39
CA ARG A 140 11.61 -10.57 -7.60
C ARG A 140 12.96 -9.91 -7.79
N GLY A 141 14.00 -10.73 -7.95
CA GLY A 141 15.32 -10.25 -8.30
C GLY A 141 15.34 -9.56 -9.67
N GLU A 142 16.39 -8.79 -9.93
CA GLU A 142 16.53 -7.90 -11.10
C GLU A 142 16.75 -8.63 -12.43
N ARG A 143 16.68 -9.97 -12.47
CA ARG A 143 16.88 -10.72 -13.71
C ARG A 143 15.74 -10.45 -14.71
N PRO A 144 16.01 -9.84 -15.88
CA PRO A 144 14.96 -9.43 -16.82
C PRO A 144 14.36 -10.58 -17.64
N ASP A 145 14.96 -11.77 -17.62
CA ASP A 145 14.73 -12.85 -18.60
C ASP A 145 13.76 -13.95 -18.14
N MET A 146 12.91 -13.68 -17.14
CA MET A 146 11.93 -14.65 -16.68
C MET A 146 10.80 -14.89 -17.70
N THR A 147 10.70 -16.13 -18.17
CA THR A 147 9.62 -16.57 -19.04
C THR A 147 8.25 -16.50 -18.34
N PRO A 148 7.12 -16.36 -19.08
CA PRO A 148 5.78 -16.41 -18.49
C PRO A 148 5.51 -17.68 -17.67
N ALA A 149 6.06 -18.83 -18.07
CA ALA A 149 5.91 -20.09 -17.34
C ALA A 149 6.60 -20.06 -15.98
N GLN A 150 7.82 -19.50 -15.91
CA GLN A 150 8.55 -19.32 -14.65
C GLN A 150 7.83 -18.33 -13.72
N ARG A 151 7.25 -17.24 -14.26
CA ARG A 151 6.43 -16.30 -13.47
C ARG A 151 5.22 -16.98 -12.85
N ARG A 152 4.48 -17.78 -13.62
CA ARG A 152 3.35 -18.58 -13.12
C ARG A 152 3.80 -19.60 -12.06
N ALA A 153 4.97 -20.22 -12.23
CA ALA A 153 5.50 -21.16 -11.26
C ALA A 153 5.85 -20.48 -9.92
N GLN A 154 6.45 -19.28 -9.94
CA GLN A 154 6.72 -18.52 -8.71
C GLN A 154 5.42 -18.07 -8.03
N ALA A 155 4.45 -17.56 -8.79
CA ALA A 155 3.15 -17.17 -8.24
C ALA A 155 2.43 -18.36 -7.56
N ARG A 156 2.51 -19.57 -8.12
CA ARG A 156 1.97 -20.78 -7.46
C ARG A 156 2.70 -21.13 -6.16
N LYS A 157 4.01 -20.92 -6.08
CA LYS A 157 4.77 -21.14 -4.82
C LYS A 157 4.38 -20.13 -3.76
N TRP A 158 4.21 -18.87 -4.16
CA TRP A 158 3.74 -17.81 -3.29
C TRP A 158 2.34 -18.10 -2.73
N ALA A 159 1.38 -18.44 -3.59
CA ALA A 159 0.03 -18.79 -3.14
C ALA A 159 0.01 -19.97 -2.14
N LYS A 160 0.89 -20.96 -2.33
CA LYS A 160 1.05 -22.07 -1.36
C LYS A 160 1.63 -21.62 -0.03
N LEU A 161 2.62 -20.72 -0.06
CA LEU A 161 3.21 -20.16 1.16
C LEU A 161 2.17 -19.36 1.96
N GLN A 162 1.37 -18.53 1.29
CA GLN A 162 0.29 -17.78 1.92
C GLN A 162 -0.74 -18.70 2.56
N ALA A 163 -1.16 -19.75 1.85
CA ALA A 163 -2.09 -20.74 2.37
C ALA A 163 -1.52 -21.48 3.60
N ALA A 164 -0.27 -21.93 3.52
CA ALA A 164 0.38 -22.62 4.63
C ALA A 164 0.58 -21.72 5.86
N ALA A 165 0.96 -20.46 5.66
CA ALA A 165 1.09 -19.50 6.75
C ALA A 165 -0.26 -19.33 7.48
N ARG A 166 -1.35 -19.08 6.74
CA ARG A 166 -2.68 -18.92 7.35
C ARG A 166 -3.19 -20.19 8.03
N GLU A 167 -2.84 -21.37 7.52
CA GLU A 167 -3.18 -22.63 8.15
C GLU A 167 -2.44 -22.81 9.48
N ILE A 168 -1.12 -22.59 9.50
CA ILE A 168 -0.30 -22.66 10.72
C ILE A 168 -0.85 -21.72 11.80
N PHE A 169 -1.15 -20.47 11.45
CA PHE A 169 -1.60 -19.47 12.43
C PHE A 169 -3.10 -19.58 12.77
N ALA A 170 -3.86 -20.40 12.05
CA ALA A 170 -5.25 -20.72 12.39
C ALA A 170 -5.35 -21.92 13.35
N GLU A 171 -4.35 -22.82 13.37
CA GLU A 171 -4.30 -23.96 14.30
C GLU A 171 -3.98 -23.54 15.74
N ASP A 172 -3.30 -22.41 15.94
CA ASP A 172 -2.98 -21.86 17.27
C ASP A 172 -4.18 -21.17 17.98
N ALA A 173 -5.38 -21.17 17.37
CA ALA A 173 -6.59 -20.53 17.89
C ALA A 173 -7.68 -21.53 18.38
N GLN A 174 -7.29 -22.78 18.72
CA GLN A 174 -8.25 -23.87 19.02
C GLN A 174 -7.97 -24.61 20.34
#